data_AF-A0A7C1YWL4-F1
#
_entry.id   AF-A0A7C1YWL4-F1
#
_cell.length_a   1.000
_cell.length_b   1.000
_cell.length_c   1.000
_cell.angle_alpha   90.00
_cell.angle_beta   90.00
_cell.angle_gamma   90.00
#
_symmetry.space_group_name_H-M   'P 1'
#
loop_
_entity.id
_entity.type
_entity.pdbx_description
1 polymer ?
#
loop_
_entity_poly.entity_id
_entity_poly.type
_entity_poly.pdbx_seq_one_letter_code
_entity_poly.pdbx_strand_id
1 'polypeptide(L)'
;MTPRRWLFIAAILLLPTWVEASFEDLPVGARPGGMGGACVAVADDANLLFLNPGGLGQISNWQFGGFYAQPFGMKELAYQMFSWLKQFSWGGLGIGFQHYGYELYREQTLAVGWGNCYRQKFHFGVAVYTYQLNIKNYGSAITWGIQQGFVLRLQPNLNLGFVAK
;
A
#
# COMPACT_ATOMS: atom_id res chain seq x y z
N MET A 1 -33.86 -4.88 -5.68
CA MET A 1 -32.54 -5.47 -5.32
C MET A 1 -32.36 -5.27 -3.81
N THR A 2 -32.22 -6.36 -3.04
CA THR A 2 -32.44 -6.34 -1.58
C THR A 2 -31.21 -5.87 -0.77
N PRO A 3 -31.42 -5.13 0.34
CA PRO A 3 -30.35 -4.56 1.18
C PRO A 3 -29.42 -5.62 1.80
N ARG A 4 -29.85 -6.89 1.80
CA ARG A 4 -29.12 -8.04 2.34
C ARG A 4 -27.78 -8.32 1.64
N ARG A 5 -27.64 -7.99 0.34
CA ARG A 5 -26.38 -8.18 -0.41
C ARG A 5 -25.30 -7.16 -0.03
N TRP A 6 -25.71 -5.94 0.31
CA TRP A 6 -24.78 -4.88 0.76
C TRP A 6 -24.21 -5.17 2.15
N LEU A 7 -25.03 -5.76 3.03
CA LEU A 7 -24.58 -6.19 4.36
C LEU A 7 -23.51 -7.29 4.28
N PHE A 8 -23.62 -8.22 3.32
CA PHE A 8 -22.60 -9.25 3.11
C PHE A 8 -21.28 -8.68 2.55
N ILE A 9 -21.36 -7.74 1.61
CA ILE A 9 -20.16 -7.07 1.06
C ILE A 9 -19.50 -6.20 2.14
N ALA A 10 -20.28 -5.46 2.93
CA ALA A 10 -19.78 -4.68 4.05
C ALA A 10 -19.16 -5.58 5.14
N ALA A 11 -19.75 -6.75 5.41
CA ALA A 11 -19.21 -7.70 6.37
C ALA A 11 -17.85 -8.28 5.92
N ILE A 12 -17.69 -8.59 4.62
CA ILE A 12 -16.40 -9.05 4.07
C ILE A 12 -15.34 -7.95 4.13
N LEU A 13 -15.73 -6.69 3.94
CA LEU A 13 -14.82 -5.53 4.04
C LEU A 13 -14.39 -5.21 5.48
N LEU A 14 -15.09 -5.73 6.50
CA LEU A 14 -14.90 -5.42 7.91
C LEU A 14 -14.35 -6.60 8.73
N LEU A 15 -14.03 -7.75 8.11
CA LEU A 15 -13.43 -8.87 8.85
C LEU A 15 -12.01 -8.49 9.30
N PRO A 16 -11.72 -8.42 10.61
CA PRO A 16 -10.36 -8.23 11.08
C PRO A 16 -9.56 -9.49 10.77
N THR A 17 -8.62 -9.40 9.84
CA THR A 17 -7.63 -10.45 9.63
C THR A 17 -6.60 -10.34 10.73
N TRP A 18 -6.71 -11.19 11.75
CA TRP A 18 -5.66 -11.37 12.76
C TRP A 18 -4.42 -11.95 12.06
N VAL A 19 -3.51 -11.08 11.65
CA VAL A 19 -2.20 -11.45 11.13
C VAL A 19 -1.17 -10.60 11.86
N GLU A 20 -0.63 -11.15 12.95
CA GLU A 20 0.50 -10.53 13.64
C GLU A 20 1.80 -10.86 12.89
N ALA A 21 2.24 -9.89 12.10
CA ALA A 21 3.63 -9.52 11.82
C ALA A 21 3.59 -8.32 10.87
N SER A 22 3.34 -7.12 11.40
CA SER A 22 3.60 -5.89 10.63
C SER A 22 4.99 -5.43 11.00
N PHE A 23 5.83 -5.15 9.99
CA PHE A 23 7.05 -4.38 10.20
C PHE A 23 6.69 -2.98 10.73
N GLU A 24 7.69 -2.22 11.15
CA GLU A 24 7.45 -0.86 11.62
C GLU A 24 6.80 0.00 10.53
N ASP A 25 5.79 0.80 10.91
CA ASP A 25 5.07 1.69 9.97
C ASP A 25 5.90 2.93 9.69
N LEU A 26 6.94 2.75 8.87
CA LEU A 26 7.77 3.84 8.38
C LEU A 26 7.09 4.53 7.21
N PRO A 27 7.02 5.88 7.19
CA PRO A 27 6.43 6.60 6.07
C PRO A 27 7.22 6.32 4.79
N VAL A 28 6.52 5.79 3.79
CA VAL A 28 7.09 5.38 2.50
C VAL A 28 7.01 6.55 1.53
N GLY A 29 8.16 7.01 1.03
CA GLY A 29 8.20 8.09 0.05
C GLY A 29 8.33 9.47 0.68
N ALA A 30 8.95 10.40 -0.06
CA ALA A 30 9.21 11.76 0.42
C ALA A 30 7.93 12.55 0.69
N ARG A 31 6.89 12.39 -0.15
CA ARG A 31 5.61 13.09 0.01
C ARG A 31 4.84 12.62 1.25
N PRO A 32 4.63 11.31 1.48
CA PRO A 32 4.05 10.84 2.73
C PRO A 32 4.89 11.21 3.96
N GLY A 33 6.21 11.13 3.87
CA GLY A 33 7.11 11.60 4.94
C GLY A 33 6.90 13.08 5.28
N GLY A 34 6.86 13.96 4.28
CA GLY A 34 6.63 15.40 4.46
C GLY A 34 5.21 15.76 4.94
N MET A 35 4.24 14.88 4.73
CA MET A 35 2.86 15.03 5.20
C MET A 35 2.62 14.36 6.57
N GLY A 36 3.65 13.85 7.24
CA GLY A 36 3.51 13.14 8.51
C GLY A 36 2.68 11.85 8.41
N GLY A 37 2.72 11.18 7.26
CA GLY A 37 1.97 9.94 6.99
C GLY A 37 0.51 10.14 6.56
N ALA A 38 0.01 11.38 6.49
CA ALA A 38 -1.39 11.68 6.21
C ALA A 38 -1.77 11.59 4.71
N CYS A 39 -1.58 10.43 4.07
CA CYS A 39 -1.75 10.26 2.61
C CYS A 39 -2.82 9.25 2.16
N VAL A 40 -3.58 8.65 3.10
CA VAL A 40 -4.57 7.60 2.81
C VAL A 40 -5.63 8.04 1.78
N ALA A 41 -6.11 9.28 1.85
CA ALA A 41 -7.12 9.82 0.94
C ALA A 41 -6.54 10.47 -0.33
N VAL A 42 -5.21 10.60 -0.39
CA VAL A 42 -4.49 11.18 -1.52
C VAL A 42 -4.19 10.09 -2.53
N ALA A 43 -3.36 9.10 -2.15
CA ALA A 43 -3.09 7.84 -2.84
C ALA A 43 -3.12 7.91 -4.39
N ASP A 44 -2.46 8.91 -4.99
CA ASP A 44 -2.54 9.26 -6.41
C ASP A 44 -1.19 9.16 -7.15
N ASP A 45 -0.14 8.73 -6.44
CA ASP A 45 1.22 8.61 -6.96
C ASP A 45 1.84 7.23 -6.75
N ALA A 46 3.07 7.05 -7.23
CA ALA A 46 3.80 5.80 -7.18
C ALA A 46 3.93 5.18 -5.77
N ASN A 47 3.81 5.98 -4.70
CA ASN A 47 3.89 5.46 -3.33
C ASN A 47 2.58 4.79 -2.87
N LEU A 48 1.47 5.00 -3.58
CA LEU A 48 0.13 4.61 -3.13
C LEU A 48 -0.03 3.13 -2.81
N LEU A 49 0.79 2.26 -3.42
CA LEU A 49 0.67 0.82 -3.19
C LEU A 49 0.84 0.51 -1.70
N PHE A 50 1.81 1.17 -1.07
CA PHE A 50 2.18 1.05 0.35
C PHE A 50 1.36 1.94 1.31
N LEU A 51 0.46 2.77 0.77
CA LEU A 51 -0.36 3.71 1.54
C LEU A 51 -1.83 3.29 1.55
N ASN A 52 -2.39 3.11 0.35
CA ASN A 52 -3.78 2.71 0.12
C ASN A 52 -3.93 2.17 -1.32
N PRO A 53 -4.08 0.84 -1.51
CA PRO A 53 -4.26 0.27 -2.85
C PRO A 53 -5.57 0.71 -3.52
N GLY A 54 -6.52 1.30 -2.79
CA GLY A 54 -7.69 1.99 -3.34
C GLY A 54 -7.37 3.08 -4.35
N GLY A 55 -6.18 3.66 -4.25
CA GLY A 55 -5.63 4.61 -5.20
C GLY A 55 -5.35 4.06 -6.61
N LEU A 56 -5.20 2.73 -6.76
CA LEU A 56 -4.91 2.12 -8.06
C LEU A 56 -6.00 2.40 -9.10
N GLY A 57 -7.24 2.59 -8.65
CA GLY A 57 -8.35 2.93 -9.54
C GLY A 57 -8.35 4.35 -10.09
N GLN A 58 -7.54 5.27 -9.58
CA GLN A 58 -7.52 6.68 -10.03
C GLN A 58 -6.30 7.04 -10.88
N ILE A 59 -5.39 6.09 -11.10
CA ILE A 59 -4.18 6.33 -11.87
C ILE A 59 -4.54 6.38 -13.36
N SER A 60 -4.07 7.40 -14.07
CA SER A 60 -4.37 7.58 -15.49
C SER A 60 -3.20 7.23 -16.41
N ASN A 61 -1.97 7.26 -15.89
CA ASN A 61 -0.73 7.09 -16.64
C ASN A 61 0.15 6.04 -15.97
N TRP A 62 1.09 5.47 -16.73
CA TRP A 62 2.24 4.78 -16.14
C TRP A 62 3.01 5.69 -15.18
N GLN A 63 3.39 5.16 -14.02
CA GLN A 63 4.17 5.85 -13.01
C GLN A 63 5.27 4.94 -12.50
N PHE A 64 6.42 5.53 -12.17
CA PHE A 64 7.52 4.87 -11.48
C PHE A 64 7.88 5.71 -10.25
N GLY A 65 8.20 5.03 -9.15
CA GLY A 65 8.59 5.65 -7.90
C GLY A 65 9.87 5.03 -7.37
N GLY A 66 10.72 5.87 -6.79
CA GLY A 66 11.91 5.47 -6.07
C GLY A 66 12.06 6.31 -4.81
N PHE A 67 12.44 5.68 -3.72
CA PHE A 67 12.62 6.32 -2.43
C PHE A 67 13.82 5.73 -1.71
N TYR A 68 14.54 6.60 -1.00
CA TYR A 68 15.66 6.25 -0.16
C TYR A 68 15.65 7.14 1.09
N ALA A 69 15.80 6.55 2.27
CA ALA A 69 15.96 7.26 3.52
C ALA A 69 17.00 6.57 4.41
N GLN A 70 17.61 7.36 5.30
CA GLN A 70 18.50 6.92 6.38
C GLN A 70 17.90 7.39 7.70
N PRO A 71 16.97 6.63 8.29
CA PRO A 71 16.47 6.91 9.63
C PRO A 71 17.63 7.14 10.60
N PHE A 72 17.54 8.23 11.38
CA PHE A 72 18.54 8.64 12.37
C PHE A 72 19.96 8.90 11.81
N GLY A 73 20.11 9.01 10.49
CA GLY A 73 21.42 9.17 9.84
C GLY A 73 22.26 7.89 9.79
N MET A 74 21.67 6.73 10.09
CA MET A 74 22.36 5.43 10.07
C MET A 74 22.20 4.74 8.72
N LYS A 75 23.32 4.30 8.13
CA LYS A 75 23.32 3.60 6.84
C LYS A 75 22.80 2.17 6.98
N GLU A 76 22.99 1.58 8.14
CA GLU A 76 22.57 0.25 8.55
C GLU A 76 21.04 0.12 8.59
N LEU A 77 20.34 1.25 8.76
CA LEU A 77 18.87 1.32 8.77
C LEU A 77 18.30 1.86 7.46
N ALA A 78 19.08 1.83 6.37
CA ALA A 78 18.65 2.37 5.09
C ALA A 78 17.30 1.77 4.67
N TYR A 79 16.35 2.64 4.36
CA TYR A 79 15.02 2.28 3.91
C TYR A 79 14.86 2.66 2.44
N GLN A 80 14.48 1.69 1.61
CA GLN A 80 14.40 1.84 0.18
C GLN A 80 13.05 1.37 -0.31
N MET A 81 12.53 2.03 -1.33
CA MET A 81 11.31 1.60 -1.98
C MET A 81 11.37 1.90 -3.49
N PHE A 82 10.83 0.96 -4.26
CA PHE A 82 10.63 1.10 -5.70
C PHE A 82 9.21 0.68 -6.04
N SER A 83 8.57 1.35 -6.99
CA SER A 83 7.27 0.91 -7.50
C SER A 83 7.08 1.27 -8.95
N TRP A 84 6.16 0.53 -9.55
CA TRP A 84 5.65 0.76 -10.88
C TRP A 84 4.15 0.56 -10.89
N LEU A 85 3.44 1.53 -11.45
CA LEU A 85 1.99 1.52 -11.55
C LEU A 85 1.57 1.73 -13.00
N LYS A 86 0.52 1.06 -13.44
CA LYS A 86 -0.06 1.25 -14.78
C LYS A 86 -1.55 0.97 -14.80
N GLN A 87 -2.28 1.86 -15.47
CA GLN A 87 -3.70 1.66 -15.78
C GLN A 87 -3.86 0.82 -17.06
N PHE A 88 -4.65 -0.24 -16.97
CA PHE A 88 -5.14 -1.04 -18.10
C PHE A 88 -6.65 -0.84 -18.28
N SER A 89 -7.20 -1.36 -19.37
CA SER A 89 -8.65 -1.30 -19.64
C SER A 89 -9.51 -1.98 -18.57
N TRP A 90 -8.96 -2.99 -17.89
CA TRP A 90 -9.61 -3.78 -16.85
C TRP A 90 -9.29 -3.31 -15.42
N GLY A 91 -8.46 -2.27 -15.25
CA GLY A 91 -8.11 -1.71 -13.94
C GLY A 91 -6.65 -1.28 -13.84
N GLY A 92 -6.30 -0.68 -12.71
CA GLY A 92 -4.94 -0.29 -12.36
C GLY A 92 -4.19 -1.46 -11.74
N LEU A 93 -2.95 -1.66 -12.15
CA LEU A 93 -2.02 -2.63 -11.58
C LEU A 93 -0.84 -1.87 -10.96
N GLY A 94 -0.37 -2.35 -9.82
CA GLY A 94 0.83 -1.86 -9.15
C GLY A 94 1.74 -3.00 -8.74
N ILE A 95 3.03 -2.79 -8.86
CA ILE A 95 4.07 -3.65 -8.31
C ILE A 95 5.02 -2.76 -7.51
N GLY A 96 5.42 -3.20 -6.33
CA GLY A 96 6.35 -2.47 -5.49
C GLY A 96 7.28 -3.39 -4.71
N PHE A 97 8.44 -2.86 -4.37
CA PHE A 97 9.44 -3.50 -3.55
C PHE A 97 9.91 -2.53 -2.46
N GLN A 98 10.11 -3.04 -1.24
CA GLN A 98 10.74 -2.30 -0.15
C GLN A 98 11.87 -3.13 0.45
N HIS A 99 12.87 -2.43 0.95
CA HIS A 99 13.99 -3.02 1.68
C HIS A 99 14.35 -2.13 2.87
N TYR A 100 14.43 -2.73 4.05
CA TYR A 100 14.86 -2.07 5.28
C TYR A 100 15.98 -2.89 5.96
N GLY A 101 16.98 -2.19 6.48
CA GLY A 101 18.05 -2.80 7.28
C GLY A 101 19.31 -3.18 6.49
N TYR A 102 20.09 -4.10 7.06
CA TYR A 102 21.44 -4.48 6.62
C TYR A 102 21.74 -5.96 6.89
N GLU A 103 23.03 -6.34 6.93
CA GLU A 103 23.46 -7.74 7.07
C GLU A 103 22.94 -8.45 8.34
N LEU A 104 22.84 -7.77 9.49
CA LEU A 104 22.38 -8.44 10.73
C LEU A 104 20.86 -8.58 10.79
N TYR A 105 20.14 -7.65 10.18
CA TYR A 105 18.68 -7.57 10.20
C TYR A 105 18.19 -6.97 8.89
N ARG A 106 17.42 -7.73 8.12
CA ARG A 106 16.92 -7.34 6.82
C ARG A 106 15.46 -7.69 6.66
N GLU A 107 14.68 -6.70 6.26
CA GLU A 107 13.28 -6.83 5.88
C GLU A 107 13.13 -6.52 4.40
N GLN A 108 12.38 -7.36 3.69
CA GLN A 108 12.04 -7.17 2.30
C GLN A 108 10.54 -7.35 2.13
N THR A 109 9.93 -6.43 1.39
CA THR A 109 8.50 -6.48 1.09
C THR A 109 8.31 -6.43 -0.41
N LEU A 110 7.63 -7.43 -0.97
CA LEU A 110 7.11 -7.38 -2.33
C LEU A 110 5.61 -7.12 -2.26
N ALA A 111 5.10 -6.20 -3.07
CA ALA A 111 3.68 -5.88 -3.14
C ALA A 111 3.20 -5.96 -4.58
N VAL A 112 2.05 -6.59 -4.79
CA VAL A 112 1.33 -6.56 -6.06
C VAL A 112 -0.11 -6.18 -5.78
N GLY A 113 -0.59 -5.14 -6.45
CA GLY A 113 -1.92 -4.59 -6.23
C GLY A 113 -2.71 -4.44 -7.51
N TRP A 114 -4.03 -4.53 -7.35
CA TRP A 114 -5.00 -4.20 -8.38
C TRP A 114 -6.08 -3.27 -7.83
N GLY A 115 -6.59 -2.37 -8.66
CA GLY A 115 -7.75 -1.55 -8.32
C GLY A 115 -8.53 -1.06 -9.52
N ASN A 116 -9.72 -0.54 -9.26
CA ASN A 116 -10.62 -0.01 -10.28
C ASN A 116 -11.41 1.19 -9.73
N CYS A 117 -12.12 1.87 -10.63
CA CYS A 117 -13.01 2.96 -10.27
C CYS A 117 -14.45 2.69 -10.69
N TYR A 118 -15.38 3.17 -9.88
CA TYR A 118 -16.78 3.26 -10.21
C TYR A 118 -17.17 4.72 -10.39
N ARG A 119 -17.65 5.05 -11.60
CA ARG A 119 -18.15 6.38 -11.99
C ARG A 119 -17.19 7.54 -11.69
N GLN A 120 -15.87 7.31 -11.72
CA GLN A 120 -14.85 8.32 -11.41
C GLN A 120 -14.98 8.96 -10.02
N LYS A 121 -15.70 8.30 -9.10
CA LYS A 121 -15.98 8.79 -7.74
C LYS A 121 -15.52 7.82 -6.67
N PHE A 122 -15.75 6.53 -6.85
CA PHE A 122 -15.37 5.51 -5.89
C PHE A 122 -14.25 4.66 -6.46
N HIS A 123 -13.05 4.85 -5.95
CA HIS A 123 -11.86 4.08 -6.32
C HIS A 123 -11.60 3.04 -5.23
N PHE A 124 -11.29 1.82 -5.62
CA PHE A 124 -11.09 0.72 -4.69
C PHE A 124 -9.99 -0.20 -5.21
N GLY A 125 -9.37 -0.94 -4.31
CA GLY A 125 -8.26 -1.81 -4.67
C GLY A 125 -7.86 -2.72 -3.54
N VAL A 126 -7.12 -3.74 -3.94
CA VAL A 126 -6.56 -4.78 -3.08
C VAL A 126 -5.10 -4.98 -3.45
N ALA A 127 -4.26 -5.30 -2.48
CA ALA A 127 -2.87 -5.64 -2.71
C ALA A 127 -2.48 -6.83 -1.84
N VAL A 128 -1.66 -7.71 -2.43
CA VAL A 128 -1.04 -8.83 -1.74
C VAL A 128 0.41 -8.45 -1.47
N TYR A 129 0.85 -8.74 -0.26
CA TYR A 129 2.16 -8.46 0.26
C TYR A 129 2.88 -9.76 0.59
N THR A 130 4.14 -9.86 0.23
CA THR A 130 5.06 -10.89 0.72
C THR A 130 6.11 -10.20 1.56
N TYR A 131 6.12 -10.52 2.85
CA TYR A 131 7.12 -10.06 3.80
C TYR A 131 8.17 -11.13 3.97
N GLN A 132 9.44 -10.77 3.85
CA GLN A 132 10.56 -11.64 4.12
C GLN A 132 11.45 -10.98 5.16
N LEU A 133 11.65 -11.68 6.28
CA LEU A 133 12.52 -11.29 7.37
C LEU A 133 13.74 -12.19 7.39
N ASN A 134 14.93 -11.61 7.53
CA ASN A 134 16.18 -12.34 7.71
C ASN A 134 16.96 -11.71 8.87
N ILE A 135 17.33 -12.55 9.84
CA ILE A 135 18.09 -12.15 11.01
C ILE A 135 19.32 -13.07 11.12
N LYS A 136 20.51 -12.48 11.11
CA LYS A 136 21.77 -13.25 11.20
C LYS A 136 21.78 -14.06 12.49
N ASN A 137 22.12 -15.34 12.40
CA ASN A 137 22.12 -16.34 13.49
C ASN A 137 20.74 -16.76 14.03
N TYR A 138 19.64 -16.17 13.55
CA TYR A 138 18.27 -16.52 13.98
C TYR A 138 17.42 -17.11 12.83
N GLY A 139 17.82 -16.91 11.58
CA GLY A 139 17.20 -17.52 10.40
C GLY A 139 16.36 -16.54 9.59
N SER A 140 15.37 -17.08 8.88
CA SER A 140 14.49 -16.29 8.00
C SER A 140 13.04 -16.77 8.06
N ALA A 141 12.11 -15.83 7.93
CA ALA A 141 10.68 -16.10 7.87
C ALA A 141 10.07 -15.39 6.65
N ILE A 142 8.99 -15.98 6.11
CA ILE A 142 8.20 -15.38 5.04
C ILE A 142 6.73 -15.40 5.48
N THR A 143 6.05 -14.27 5.32
CA THR A 143 4.63 -14.11 5.65
C THR A 143 3.91 -13.39 4.53
N TRP A 144 2.62 -13.61 4.41
CA TRP A 144 1.77 -12.95 3.42
C TRP A 144 0.78 -12.01 4.09
N GLY A 145 0.56 -10.85 3.48
CA GLY A 145 -0.44 -9.87 3.90
C GLY A 145 -1.41 -9.54 2.77
N ILE A 146 -2.61 -9.09 3.13
CA ILE A 146 -3.59 -8.58 2.18
C ILE A 146 -4.00 -7.21 2.69
N GLN A 147 -3.87 -6.20 1.85
CA GLN A 147 -4.40 -4.87 2.13
C GLN A 147 -5.55 -4.58 1.18
N GLN A 148 -6.58 -3.93 1.70
CA GLN A 148 -7.71 -3.47 0.90
C GLN A 148 -8.02 -2.04 1.26
N GLY A 149 -8.44 -1.24 0.28
CA GLY A 149 -8.74 0.15 0.54
C GLY A 149 -9.57 0.79 -0.54
N PHE A 150 -10.05 1.98 -0.23
CA PHE A 150 -10.82 2.81 -1.14
C PHE A 150 -10.51 4.29 -0.96
N VAL A 151 -10.79 5.05 -2.02
CA VAL A 151 -10.79 6.51 -2.05
C VAL A 151 -12.11 6.95 -2.68
N LEU A 152 -12.88 7.74 -1.94
CA LEU A 152 -14.15 8.33 -2.35
C LEU A 152 -13.98 9.82 -2.61
N ARG A 153 -14.18 10.26 -3.84
CA ARG A 153 -14.19 11.67 -4.24
C ARG A 153 -15.56 12.28 -3.97
N LEU A 154 -15.65 13.07 -2.92
CA LEU A 154 -16.88 13.77 -2.51
C LEU A 154 -17.08 15.06 -3.31
N GLN A 155 -16.00 15.82 -3.50
CA GLN A 155 -15.92 17.04 -4.32
C GLN A 155 -14.58 17.07 -5.06
N PRO A 156 -14.36 17.98 -6.04
CA PRO A 156 -13.10 18.05 -6.78
C PRO A 156 -11.84 18.13 -5.88
N ASN A 157 -11.95 18.77 -4.71
CA ASN A 157 -10.84 18.98 -3.78
C ASN A 157 -11.04 18.27 -2.43
N LEU A 158 -12.04 17.38 -2.32
CA LEU A 158 -12.35 16.67 -1.08
C LEU A 158 -12.50 15.18 -1.33
N ASN A 159 -11.55 14.41 -0.82
CA ASN A 159 -11.55 12.96 -0.85
C ASN A 159 -11.65 12.40 0.57
N LEU A 160 -12.33 11.27 0.71
CA LEU A 160 -12.28 10.42 1.89
C LEU A 160 -11.57 9.12 1.53
N GLY A 161 -10.61 8.69 2.35
CA GLY A 161 -9.86 7.47 2.13
C GLY A 161 -9.99 6.52 3.32
N PHE A 162 -9.93 5.23 3.03
CA PHE A 162 -9.86 4.17 4.03
C PHE A 162 -8.94 3.07 3.52
N VAL A 163 -8.16 2.51 4.43
CA VAL A 163 -7.32 1.34 4.17
C VAL A 163 -7.42 0.40 5.37
N ALA A 164 -7.59 -0.89 5.09
CA ALA A 164 -7.37 -1.97 6.03
C ALA A 164 -6.04 -2.62 5.64
N LYS A 165 -5.07 -2.55 6.57
CA LYS A 165 -3.73 -3.12 6.42
C LYS A 165 -3.65 -4.49 7.09
#